data_AF-A0A7J3XVW0-F1
#
_entry.id   AF-A0A7J3XVW0-F1
#
_cell.length_a   1.000
_cell.length_b   1.000
_cell.length_c   1.000
_cell.angle_alpha   90.00
_cell.angle_beta   90.00
_cell.angle_gamma   90.00
#
_symmetry.space_group_name_H-M   'P 1'
#
loop_
_entity.id
_entity.type
_entity.pdbx_description
1 polymer ?
#
loop_
_entity_poly.entity_id
_entity_poly.type
_entity_poly.pdbx_seq_one_letter_code
_entity_poly.pdbx_strand_id
1 'polypeptide(L)'
;MLEPLVSVSAWIRGALGPWAEPPLSALTVVVVCIALTLIHFGVQRATVDVKELAELYREVAEWRREFFKAKRSGDHKLMAKLLKRQSYINKINAEVAARSMRSTLIFLIPMWIIFVILYNAFPGHVVYFPFLNCGLPFWAWYLIANGGMVPVFQRLLGLSYTSTD
;
A
#
# COMPACT_ATOMS: atom_id res chain seq x y z
N MET A 1 26.87 2.22 -8.08
CA MET A 1 26.10 2.28 -6.83
C MET A 1 25.07 1.17 -6.65
N LEU A 2 24.68 0.42 -7.70
CA LEU A 2 23.73 -0.72 -7.57
C LEU A 2 24.40 -2.09 -7.43
N GLU A 3 25.72 -2.19 -7.58
CA GLU A 3 26.54 -3.40 -7.38
C GLU A 3 26.19 -4.25 -6.14
N PRO A 4 26.05 -3.67 -4.92
CA PRO A 4 25.69 -4.47 -3.74
C PRO A 4 24.29 -5.07 -3.85
N LEU A 5 23.35 -4.40 -4.50
CA LEU A 5 21.98 -4.90 -4.70
C LEU A 5 21.97 -6.08 -5.68
N VAL A 6 22.78 -6.00 -6.74
CA VAL A 6 22.96 -7.09 -7.70
C VAL A 6 23.59 -8.30 -7.03
N SER A 7 24.60 -8.10 -6.19
CA SER A 7 25.24 -9.17 -5.41
C SER A 7 24.25 -9.88 -4.48
N VAL A 8 23.43 -9.13 -3.74
CA VAL A 8 22.36 -9.71 -2.90
C VAL A 8 21.35 -10.49 -3.74
N SER A 9 20.93 -9.95 -4.89
CA SER A 9 20.00 -10.67 -5.78
C SER A 9 20.59 -11.96 -6.36
N ALA A 10 21.90 -11.97 -6.64
CA ALA A 10 22.61 -13.16 -7.13
C ALA A 10 22.76 -14.22 -6.04
N TRP A 11 23.01 -13.80 -4.79
CA TRP A 11 23.01 -14.71 -3.63
C TRP A 11 21.63 -15.32 -3.39
N ILE A 12 20.57 -14.52 -3.42
CA ILE A 12 19.18 -15.00 -3.30
C ILE A 12 18.86 -15.99 -4.42
N ARG A 13 19.25 -15.68 -5.66
CA ARG A 13 19.07 -16.58 -6.81
C ARG A 13 19.86 -17.89 -6.64
N GLY A 14 21.10 -17.81 -6.16
CA GLY A 14 21.92 -18.98 -5.85
C GLY A 14 21.33 -19.85 -4.74
N ALA A 15 20.76 -19.24 -3.71
CA ALA A 15 20.08 -19.92 -2.61
C ALA A 15 18.76 -20.59 -3.04
N LEU A 16 18.03 -19.98 -3.98
CA LEU A 16 16.77 -20.52 -4.53
C LEU A 16 17.01 -21.62 -5.58
N GLY A 17 18.14 -21.60 -6.29
CA GLY A 17 18.51 -22.66 -7.24
C GLY A 17 17.40 -22.98 -8.26
N PRO A 18 16.98 -24.26 -8.42
CA PRO A 18 15.94 -24.68 -9.37
C PRO A 18 14.56 -24.04 -9.12
N TRP A 19 14.33 -23.47 -7.94
CA TRP A 19 13.07 -22.84 -7.56
C TRP A 19 12.92 -21.41 -8.11
N ALA A 20 13.99 -20.88 -8.73
CA ALA A 20 13.96 -19.63 -9.48
C ALA A 20 13.62 -19.84 -10.97
N GLU A 21 13.50 -21.09 -11.43
CA GLU A 21 13.15 -21.42 -12.82
C GLU A 21 11.63 -21.68 -12.97
N PRO A 22 11.02 -21.31 -14.11
CA PRO A 22 9.64 -21.66 -14.41
C PRO A 22 9.46 -23.19 -14.48
N PRO A 23 8.34 -23.76 -14.01
CA PRO A 23 7.14 -23.12 -13.46
C PRO A 23 7.15 -22.91 -11.94
N LEU A 24 8.16 -23.39 -11.22
CA LEU A 24 8.23 -23.35 -9.74
C LEU A 24 8.51 -21.93 -9.21
N SER A 25 9.12 -21.08 -10.03
CA SER A 25 9.35 -19.66 -9.76
C SER A 25 8.08 -18.88 -9.43
N ALA A 26 6.94 -19.27 -10.00
CA ALA A 26 5.64 -18.67 -9.71
C ALA A 26 5.25 -18.80 -8.23
N LEU A 27 5.44 -19.99 -7.67
CA LEU A 27 5.08 -20.31 -6.29
C LEU A 27 6.06 -19.67 -5.31
N THR A 28 7.36 -19.70 -5.61
CA THR A 28 8.37 -19.08 -4.75
C THR A 28 8.23 -17.58 -4.68
N VAL A 29 7.91 -16.91 -5.80
CA VAL A 29 7.59 -15.48 -5.78
C VAL A 29 6.40 -15.19 -4.87
N VAL A 30 5.34 -16.01 -4.92
CA VAL A 30 4.17 -15.84 -4.03
C VAL A 30 4.55 -16.03 -2.57
N VAL A 31 5.34 -17.05 -2.22
CA VAL A 31 5.82 -17.29 -0.85
C VAL A 31 6.69 -16.15 -0.33
N VAL A 32 7.60 -15.64 -1.16
CA VAL A 32 8.44 -14.48 -0.81
C VAL A 32 7.59 -13.22 -0.64
N CYS A 33 6.60 -13.03 -1.50
CA CYS A 33 5.63 -11.93 -1.35
C CYS A 33 4.86 -12.05 -0.03
N ILE A 34 4.36 -13.24 0.31
CA ILE A 34 3.68 -13.49 1.60
C ILE A 34 4.59 -13.09 2.77
N ALA A 35 5.84 -13.53 2.77
CA ALA A 35 6.79 -13.22 3.84
C ALA A 35 7.08 -11.71 3.96
N LEU A 36 7.34 -11.04 2.83
CA LEU A 36 7.56 -9.59 2.79
C LEU A 36 6.33 -8.81 3.26
N THR A 37 5.15 -9.20 2.80
CA THR A 37 3.87 -8.59 3.18
C THR A 37 3.60 -8.76 4.67
N LEU A 38 3.89 -9.92 5.25
CA LEU A 38 3.76 -10.15 6.69
C LEU A 38 4.69 -9.25 7.52
N ILE A 39 5.96 -9.13 7.13
CA ILE A 39 6.93 -8.26 7.79
C ILE A 39 6.47 -6.80 7.69
N HIS A 40 6.04 -6.38 6.50
CA HIS A 40 5.52 -5.05 6.24
C HIS A 40 4.33 -4.71 7.15
N PHE A 41 3.32 -5.59 7.21
CA PHE A 41 2.16 -5.40 8.08
C PHE A 41 2.54 -5.41 9.57
N GLY A 42 3.51 -6.23 9.98
CA GLY A 42 4.02 -6.25 11.35
C GLY A 42 4.62 -4.90 11.77
N VAL A 43 5.48 -4.34 10.93
CA VAL A 43 6.10 -3.02 11.16
C VAL A 43 5.05 -1.90 11.14
N GLN A 44 4.15 -1.94 10.16
CA GLN A 44 3.11 -0.93 10.02
C GLN A 44 2.15 -0.93 11.22
N ARG A 45 1.74 -2.10 11.70
CA ARG A 45 0.89 -2.23 12.89
C ARG A 45 1.57 -1.70 14.15
N ALA A 46 2.88 -1.89 14.30
CA ALA A 46 3.63 -1.40 15.45
C ALA A 46 3.85 0.11 15.45
N THR A 47 3.76 0.76 14.28
CA THR A 47 4.15 2.17 14.09
C THR A 47 2.94 3.12 13.99
N VAL A 48 1.74 2.60 13.74
CA VAL A 48 0.54 3.44 13.52
C VAL A 48 -0.26 3.62 14.81
N ASP A 49 -0.32 4.85 15.32
CA ASP A 49 -1.28 5.27 16.34
C ASP A 49 -2.65 5.49 15.72
N VAL A 50 -3.42 4.40 15.68
CA VAL A 50 -4.76 4.33 15.07
C VAL A 50 -5.75 5.30 15.69
N LYS A 51 -5.58 5.65 16.98
CA LYS A 51 -6.54 6.42 17.76
C LYS A 51 -6.56 7.90 17.37
N GLU A 52 -5.39 8.53 17.26
CA GLU A 52 -5.28 9.96 16.92
C GLU A 52 -5.83 10.24 15.51
N LEU A 53 -5.56 9.34 14.56
CA LEU A 53 -6.05 9.45 13.19
C LEU A 53 -7.58 9.29 13.11
N ALA A 54 -8.15 8.37 13.90
CA ALA A 54 -9.59 8.11 13.91
C ALA A 54 -10.42 9.30 14.44
N GLU A 55 -9.90 10.01 15.45
CA GLU A 55 -10.56 11.21 16.00
C GLU A 55 -10.59 12.35 14.97
N LEU A 56 -9.46 12.61 14.29
CA LEU A 56 -9.38 13.60 13.22
C LEU A 56 -10.33 13.28 12.06
N TYR A 57 -10.42 12.01 11.65
CA TYR A 57 -11.35 11.61 10.60
C TYR A 57 -12.81 11.78 10.98
N ARG A 58 -13.17 11.55 12.26
CA ARG A 58 -14.53 11.79 12.77
C ARG A 58 -14.89 13.27 12.71
N GLU A 59 -14.02 14.15 13.18
CA GLU A 59 -14.26 15.60 13.17
C GLU A 59 -14.43 16.15 11.73
N VAL A 60 -13.59 15.69 10.79
CA VAL A 60 -13.72 16.05 9.36
C VAL A 60 -15.03 15.51 8.77
N ALA A 61 -15.44 14.29 9.12
CA ALA A 61 -16.67 13.68 8.62
C ALA A 61 -17.93 14.40 9.14
N GLU A 62 -17.93 14.79 10.42
CA GLU A 62 -19.01 15.57 11.04
C GLU A 62 -19.14 16.94 10.40
N TRP A 63 -18.03 17.68 10.25
CA TRP A 63 -18.03 18.96 9.54
C TRP A 63 -18.54 18.83 8.11
N ARG A 64 -18.12 17.78 7.38
CA ARG A 64 -18.57 17.52 6.01
C ARG A 64 -20.08 17.24 5.95
N ARG A 65 -20.62 16.47 6.89
CA ARG A 65 -22.06 16.20 7.02
C ARG A 65 -22.84 17.49 7.28
N GLU A 66 -22.38 18.33 8.22
CA GLU A 66 -23.01 19.63 8.52
C GLU A 66 -22.96 20.58 7.32
N PHE A 67 -21.83 20.65 6.63
CA PHE A 67 -21.66 21.48 5.44
C PHE A 67 -22.60 21.06 4.31
N PHE A 68 -22.74 19.76 4.04
CA PHE A 68 -23.69 19.27 3.04
C PHE A 68 -25.14 19.51 3.44
N LYS A 69 -25.49 19.37 4.74
CA LYS A 69 -26.83 19.71 5.25
C LYS A 69 -27.14 21.19 5.07
N ALA A 70 -26.22 22.08 5.48
CA ALA A 70 -26.35 23.53 5.34
C ALA A 70 -26.48 23.98 3.88
N LYS A 71 -25.70 23.35 2.99
CA LYS A 71 -25.77 23.61 1.54
C LYS A 71 -27.11 23.17 0.95
N ARG A 72 -27.68 22.06 1.43
CA ARG A 72 -28.98 21.54 0.97
C ARG A 72 -30.17 22.32 1.54
N SER A 73 -30.04 22.87 2.74
CA SER A 73 -31.09 23.68 3.38
C SER A 73 -31.07 25.17 2.97
N GLY A 74 -30.03 25.63 2.27
CA GLY A 74 -29.93 27.03 1.81
C GLY A 74 -29.67 28.04 2.93
N ASP A 75 -29.23 27.61 4.11
CA ASP A 75 -28.99 28.50 5.24
C ASP A 75 -27.65 29.25 5.06
N HIS A 76 -27.74 30.47 4.53
CA HIS A 76 -26.58 31.33 4.27
C HIS A 76 -25.81 31.71 5.55
N LYS A 77 -26.46 31.81 6.72
CA LYS A 77 -25.78 32.14 7.98
C LYS A 77 -24.99 30.94 8.50
N LEU A 78 -25.60 29.76 8.48
CA LEU A 78 -24.94 28.52 8.88
C LEU A 78 -23.80 28.17 7.92
N MET A 79 -24.00 28.39 6.62
CA MET A 79 -22.97 28.15 5.60
C MET A 79 -21.77 29.08 5.78
N ALA A 80 -21.98 30.38 6.06
CA ALA A 80 -20.88 31.30 6.35
C ALA A 80 -20.08 30.91 7.61
N LYS A 81 -20.75 30.39 8.64
CA LYS A 81 -20.09 29.88 9.86
C LYS A 81 -19.26 28.62 9.58
N LEU A 82 -19.79 27.69 8.78
CA LEU A 82 -19.08 26.45 8.41
C LEU A 82 -17.93 26.70 7.43
N LEU A 83 -18.06 27.71 6.55
CA LEU A 83 -16.99 28.16 5.65
C LEU A 83 -15.79 28.72 6.43
N LYS A 84 -16.03 29.42 7.56
CA LYS A 84 -14.96 29.84 8.47
C LYS A 84 -14.24 28.66 9.13
N ARG A 85 -14.96 27.57 9.43
CA ARG A 85 -14.34 26.31 9.89
C ARG A 85 -13.60 25.56 8.79
N GLN A 86 -13.98 25.76 7.52
CA GLN A 86 -13.33 25.10 6.39
C GLN A 86 -11.83 25.38 6.30
N SER A 87 -11.39 26.61 6.59
CA SER A 87 -9.96 26.94 6.56
C SER A 87 -9.16 26.17 7.62
N TYR A 88 -9.73 26.00 8.81
CA TYR A 88 -9.15 25.16 9.87
C TYR A 88 -9.08 23.68 9.46
N ILE A 89 -10.17 23.12 8.95
CA ILE A 89 -10.22 21.74 8.45
C ILE A 89 -9.28 21.53 7.26
N ASN A 90 -9.18 22.49 6.34
CA ASN A 90 -8.25 22.44 5.22
C ASN A 90 -6.80 22.45 5.70
N LYS A 91 -6.47 23.22 6.75
CA LYS A 91 -5.14 23.22 7.35
C LYS A 91 -4.79 21.86 7.96
N ILE A 92 -5.73 21.27 8.70
CA ILE A 92 -5.58 19.89 9.23
C ILE A 92 -5.37 18.90 8.09
N ASN A 93 -6.23 18.93 7.06
CA ASN A 93 -6.10 18.04 5.90
C ASN A 93 -4.77 18.23 5.18
N ALA A 94 -4.28 19.46 5.05
CA ALA A 94 -2.99 19.76 4.43
C ALA A 94 -1.82 19.24 5.27
N GLU A 95 -1.87 19.38 6.60
CA GLU A 95 -0.86 18.83 7.51
C GLU A 95 -0.84 17.30 7.47
N VAL A 96 -2.02 16.66 7.49
CA VAL A 96 -2.16 15.20 7.33
C VAL A 96 -1.64 14.75 5.96
N ALA A 97 -2.00 15.46 4.89
CA ALA A 97 -1.54 15.16 3.54
C ALA A 97 -0.02 15.33 3.41
N ALA A 98 0.57 16.40 3.98
CA ALA A 98 2.00 16.63 3.97
C ALA A 98 2.76 15.57 4.79
N ARG A 99 2.22 15.16 5.94
CA ARG A 99 2.77 14.08 6.77
C ARG A 99 2.70 12.74 6.06
N SER A 100 1.57 12.45 5.40
CA SER A 100 1.39 11.27 4.57
C SER A 100 2.34 11.28 3.37
N MET A 101 2.47 12.40 2.66
CA MET A 101 3.36 12.51 1.50
C MET A 101 4.83 12.34 1.89
N ARG A 102 5.26 12.93 3.01
CA ARG A 102 6.59 12.69 3.57
C ARG A 102 6.77 11.22 3.94
N SER A 103 5.78 10.61 4.59
CA SER A 103 5.80 9.19 4.94
C SER A 103 5.90 8.30 3.70
N THR A 104 5.13 8.57 2.66
CA THR A 104 5.16 7.86 1.37
C THR A 104 6.52 7.99 0.69
N LEU A 105 7.12 9.18 0.67
CA LEU A 105 8.46 9.39 0.08
C LEU A 105 9.54 8.62 0.84
N ILE A 106 9.46 8.58 2.18
CA ILE A 106 10.36 7.79 3.01
C ILE A 106 10.16 6.29 2.75
N PHE A 107 8.93 5.85 2.54
CA PHE A 107 8.60 4.44 2.27
C PHE A 107 8.92 4.01 0.83
N LEU A 108 8.88 4.95 -0.11
CA LEU A 108 9.17 4.69 -1.53
C LEU A 108 10.61 4.23 -1.72
N ILE A 109 11.56 4.78 -0.96
CA ILE A 109 12.99 4.44 -1.05
C ILE A 109 13.25 2.95 -0.73
N PRO A 110 12.88 2.42 0.46
CA PRO A 110 13.08 1.00 0.77
C PRO A 110 12.25 0.09 -0.14
N MET A 111 11.02 0.50 -0.51
CA MET A 111 10.21 -0.26 -1.47
C MET A 111 10.91 -0.38 -2.83
N TRP A 112 11.51 0.69 -3.32
CA TRP A 112 12.23 0.69 -4.60
C TRP A 112 13.48 -0.18 -4.56
N ILE A 113 14.23 -0.15 -3.44
CA ILE A 113 15.39 -1.02 -3.23
C ILE A 113 14.98 -2.50 -3.28
N ILE A 114 13.94 -2.88 -2.53
CA ILE A 114 13.40 -4.25 -2.52
C ILE A 114 12.95 -4.65 -3.93
N PHE A 115 12.24 -3.77 -4.63
CA PHE A 115 11.76 -4.04 -5.98
C PHE A 115 12.91 -4.33 -6.96
N VAL A 116 13.99 -3.54 -6.92
CA VAL A 116 15.17 -3.75 -7.77
C VAL A 116 15.85 -5.09 -7.42
N ILE A 117 15.98 -5.44 -6.14
CA ILE A 117 16.56 -6.73 -5.72
C ILE A 117 15.74 -7.90 -6.27
N LEU A 118 14.42 -7.89 -6.08
CA LEU A 118 13.57 -8.99 -6.57
C LEU A 118 13.52 -9.04 -8.10
N TYR A 119 13.43 -7.89 -8.79
CA TYR A 119 13.43 -7.84 -10.24
C TYR A 119 14.69 -8.49 -10.85
N ASN A 120 15.86 -8.24 -10.24
CA ASN A 120 17.12 -8.86 -10.69
C ASN A 120 17.24 -10.33 -10.27
N ALA A 121 16.62 -10.74 -9.15
CA ALA A 121 16.63 -12.12 -8.67
C ALA A 121 15.82 -13.07 -9.57
N PHE A 122 14.76 -12.56 -10.23
CA PHE A 122 13.88 -13.33 -11.12
C PHE A 122 13.91 -12.80 -12.57
N PRO A 123 15.00 -13.02 -13.32
CA PRO A 123 15.07 -12.60 -14.72
C PRO A 123 14.17 -13.45 -15.62
N GLY A 124 13.36 -12.81 -16.47
CA GLY A 124 12.55 -13.48 -17.51
C GLY A 124 11.06 -13.63 -17.16
N HIS A 125 10.43 -14.66 -17.75
CA HIS A 125 9.02 -14.95 -17.55
C HIS A 125 8.83 -15.85 -16.34
N VAL A 126 8.14 -15.36 -15.31
CA VAL A 126 7.94 -16.08 -14.04
C VAL A 126 6.76 -17.04 -14.13
N VAL A 127 5.75 -16.69 -14.92
CA VAL A 127 4.57 -17.53 -15.16
C VAL A 127 4.34 -17.63 -16.65
N TYR A 128 4.04 -18.83 -17.13
CA TYR A 128 3.54 -19.05 -18.48
C TYR A 128 2.07 -19.43 -18.42
N PHE A 129 1.21 -18.61 -19.02
CA PHE A 129 -0.22 -18.90 -19.08
C PHE A 129 -0.52 -19.72 -20.34
N PRO A 130 -0.94 -21.00 -20.20
CA PRO A 130 -1.24 -21.84 -21.36
C PRO A 130 -2.44 -21.33 -22.17
N PHE A 131 -3.35 -20.55 -21.55
CA PHE A 131 -4.53 -19.99 -22.20
C PHE A 131 -4.24 -18.77 -23.09
N LEU A 132 -3.24 -17.95 -22.73
CA LEU A 132 -2.90 -16.71 -23.45
C LEU A 132 -1.61 -16.82 -24.27
N ASN A 133 -0.92 -17.98 -24.21
CA ASN A 133 0.37 -18.25 -24.86
C ASN A 133 1.39 -17.12 -24.63
N CYS A 134 1.33 -16.49 -23.44
CA CYS A 134 2.20 -15.39 -23.05
C CYS A 134 2.87 -15.70 -21.70
N GLY A 135 4.15 -15.37 -21.62
CA GLY A 135 4.87 -15.34 -20.36
C GLY A 135 4.66 -13.99 -19.68
N LEU A 136 4.34 -14.00 -18.38
CA LEU A 136 4.31 -12.77 -17.60
C LEU A 136 5.69 -12.51 -16.97
N PRO A 137 6.21 -11.28 -17.12
CA PRO A 137 7.42 -10.86 -16.40
C PRO A 137 7.12 -10.72 -14.90
N PHE A 138 8.18 -10.77 -14.08
CA PHE A 138 8.09 -10.68 -12.63
C PHE A 138 7.22 -9.52 -12.13
N TRP A 139 7.37 -8.32 -12.70
CA TRP A 139 6.63 -7.14 -12.26
C TRP A 139 5.11 -7.28 -12.43
N ALA A 140 4.64 -7.88 -13.53
CA ALA A 140 3.23 -8.10 -13.80
C ALA A 140 2.64 -9.17 -12.88
N TRP A 141 3.37 -10.28 -12.68
CA TRP A 141 2.98 -11.32 -11.73
C TRP A 141 2.92 -10.81 -10.29
N TYR A 142 3.91 -9.99 -9.89
CA TYR A 142 3.97 -9.35 -8.58
C TYR A 142 2.75 -8.45 -8.31
N LEU A 143 2.33 -7.64 -9.29
CA LEU A 143 1.15 -6.78 -9.14
C LEU A 143 -0.15 -7.59 -8.98
N ILE A 144 -0.30 -8.69 -9.72
CA ILE A 144 -1.46 -9.59 -9.63
C ILE A 144 -1.47 -10.30 -8.27
N ALA A 145 -0.33 -10.87 -7.87
CA ALA A 145 -0.18 -11.56 -6.60
C ALA A 145 -0.45 -10.61 -5.42
N ASN A 146 0.13 -9.41 -5.44
CA ASN A 146 -0.06 -8.42 -4.39
C ASN A 146 -1.51 -7.88 -4.36
N GLY A 147 -2.08 -7.54 -5.52
CA GLY A 147 -3.45 -7.06 -5.64
C GLY A 147 -4.51 -8.06 -5.15
N GLY A 148 -4.27 -9.36 -5.33
CA GLY A 148 -5.12 -10.42 -4.77
C GLY A 148 -4.88 -10.70 -3.29
N MET A 149 -3.63 -10.58 -2.83
CA MET A 149 -3.22 -10.92 -1.47
C MET A 149 -3.64 -9.89 -0.41
N VAL A 150 -3.55 -8.60 -0.72
CA VAL A 150 -3.88 -7.52 0.23
C VAL A 150 -5.31 -7.63 0.77
N PRO A 151 -6.37 -7.76 -0.05
CA PRO A 151 -7.74 -7.88 0.47
C PRO A 151 -7.97 -9.19 1.25
N VAL A 152 -7.24 -10.26 0.92
CA VAL A 152 -7.30 -11.53 1.67
C VAL A 152 -6.69 -11.35 3.06
N PHE A 153 -5.50 -10.74 3.15
CA PHE A 153 -4.84 -10.45 4.43
C PHE A 153 -5.63 -9.46 5.30
N GLN A 154 -6.25 -8.45 4.69
CA GLN A 154 -7.13 -7.51 5.39
C GLN A 154 -8.35 -8.22 6.02
N ARG A 155 -8.95 -9.18 5.31
CA ARG A 155 -10.03 -10.02 5.84
C ARG A 155 -9.56 -11.00 6.91
N LEU A 156 -8.36 -11.57 6.74
CA LEU A 156 -7.83 -12.62 7.61
C LEU A 156 -7.29 -12.07 8.94
N LEU A 157 -6.78 -10.83 8.94
CA LEU A 157 -6.29 -10.15 10.15
C LEU A 157 -7.38 -9.34 10.88
N GLY A 158 -8.61 -9.32 10.37
CA GLY A 158 -9.72 -8.59 11.00
C GLY A 158 -9.50 -7.07 11.09
N LEU A 159 -8.53 -6.52 10.36
CA LEU A 159 -8.25 -5.09 10.30
C LEU A 159 -9.16 -4.42 9.27
N SER A 160 -10.47 -4.65 9.43
CA SER A 160 -11.50 -3.79 8.84
C SER A 160 -11.35 -2.39 9.44
N TYR A 161 -10.47 -1.59 8.85
CA TYR A 161 -10.60 -0.12 8.88
C TYR A 161 -11.61 0.35 7.83
N THR A 162 -12.59 -0.50 7.46
CA THR A 162 -13.83 0.03 6.90
C THR A 162 -14.52 0.76 8.04
N SER A 163 -14.39 2.07 7.98
CA SER A 163 -15.17 3.00 8.76
C SER A 163 -16.66 2.71 8.60
N THR A 164 -17.38 2.91 9.69
CA THR A 164 -18.76 3.37 9.70
C THR A 164 -19.79 2.29 9.42
N ASP A 165 -20.34 1.77 10.51
CA ASP A 165 -21.61 2.32 10.97
C ASP A 165 -21.40 3.11 12.27
#